data_AF-A0ABD2M9I9-F1
#
_entry.id   AF-A0ABD2M9I9-F1
#
_cell.length_a   1.000
_cell.length_b   1.000
_cell.length_c   1.000
_cell.angle_alpha   90.00
_cell.angle_beta   90.00
_cell.angle_gamma   90.00
#
_symmetry.space_group_name_H-M   'P 1'
#
loop_
_entity.id
_entity.type
_entity.pdbx_description
1 polymer ?
#
loop_
_entity_poly.entity_id
_entity_poly.type
_entity_poly.pdbx_seq_one_letter_code
_entity_poly.pdbx_strand_id
1 'polypeptide(L)'
;MLYEDPRNRCCCAIKIQIGALIIACIGIFACLCLMLLLLILGRFLFATVPLILAAAYASIFYAHYAKTPRLYWPFLVANGIAVAVGSLYLLVLAAMFLLVPHFWQRWLNESSDFQHQETIMQYPRLVTGCIGAVMLFVQVINIWFELVVYNASTFVQRQHFISQHGAHKV
;
A
#
# COMPACT_ATOMS: atom_id res chain seq x y z
N MET A 1 -28.65 21.85 -3.65
CA MET A 1 -28.45 20.46 -4.10
C MET A 1 -28.18 20.51 -5.59
N LEU A 2 -26.91 20.48 -6.02
CA LEU A 2 -26.61 20.27 -7.44
C LEU A 2 -27.07 18.86 -7.80
N TYR A 3 -28.02 18.75 -8.73
CA TYR A 3 -28.40 17.50 -9.36
C TYR A 3 -27.19 16.98 -10.13
N GLU A 4 -26.37 16.16 -9.48
CA GLU A 4 -25.39 15.35 -10.21
C GLU A 4 -26.16 14.36 -11.08
N ASP A 5 -25.96 14.49 -12.39
CA ASP A 5 -26.55 13.63 -13.40
C ASP A 5 -26.24 12.14 -13.07
N PRO A 6 -27.26 11.27 -12.95
CA PRO A 6 -27.08 9.85 -12.62
C PRO A 6 -26.13 9.13 -13.60
N ARG A 7 -25.98 9.60 -14.84
CA ARG A 7 -24.99 9.06 -15.79
C ARG A 7 -23.56 9.31 -15.35
N ASN A 8 -23.27 10.48 -14.76
CA ASN A 8 -21.93 10.82 -14.30
C ASN A 8 -21.53 9.96 -13.08
N ARG A 9 -22.50 9.65 -12.21
CA ARG A 9 -22.28 8.71 -11.09
C ARG A 9 -21.99 7.29 -11.57
N CYS A 10 -22.69 6.80 -12.59
CA CYS A 10 -22.41 5.48 -13.16
C CYS A 10 -21.02 5.41 -13.82
N CYS A 11 -20.62 6.42 -14.60
CA CYS A 11 -19.30 6.47 -15.22
C CYS A 11 -18.16 6.54 -14.20
N CYS A 12 -18.28 7.37 -13.15
CA CYS A 12 -17.28 7.43 -12.08
C CYS A 12 -17.17 6.11 -11.30
N ALA A 13 -18.30 5.44 -11.05
CA ALA A 13 -18.29 4.17 -10.34
C ALA A 13 -17.60 3.04 -11.11
N ILE A 14 -17.86 2.95 -12.43
CA ILE A 14 -17.18 1.98 -13.30
C ILE A 14 -15.66 2.24 -13.30
N LYS A 15 -15.25 3.52 -13.38
CA LYS A 15 -13.83 3.89 -13.31
C LYS A 15 -13.17 3.49 -11.99
N ILE A 16 -13.84 3.68 -10.86
CA ILE A 16 -13.32 3.31 -9.52
C ILE A 16 -13.16 1.79 -9.39
N GLN A 17 -14.13 1.01 -9.88
CA GLN A 17 -14.05 -0.45 -9.86
C GLN A 17 -12.94 -0.99 -10.78
N ILE A 18 -12.79 -0.42 -11.97
CA ILE A 18 -11.67 -0.75 -12.88
C ILE A 18 -10.33 -0.39 -12.24
N GLY A 19 -10.25 0.78 -11.59
CA GLY A 19 -9.06 1.20 -10.85
C GLY A 19 -8.65 0.21 -9.77
N ALA A 20 -9.60 -0.29 -8.97
CA ALA A 20 -9.34 -1.29 -7.95
C ALA A 20 -8.81 -2.63 -8.53
N LEU A 21 -9.32 -3.05 -9.69
CA LEU A 21 -8.82 -4.26 -10.39
C LEU A 21 -7.40 -4.09 -10.91
N ILE A 22 -7.07 -2.91 -11.47
CA ILE A 22 -5.72 -2.60 -11.92
C ILE A 22 -4.73 -2.64 -10.75
N ILE A 23 -5.11 -2.04 -9.61
CA ILE A 23 -4.31 -2.08 -8.38
C ILE A 23 -4.10 -3.53 -7.93
N ALA A 24 -5.14 -4.36 -7.99
CA ALA A 24 -5.03 -5.77 -7.65
C ALA A 24 -4.07 -6.54 -8.58
N CYS A 25 -4.13 -6.32 -9.89
CA CYS A 25 -3.17 -6.90 -10.85
C CYS A 25 -1.74 -6.52 -10.52
N ILE A 26 -1.48 -5.22 -10.33
CA ILE A 26 -0.14 -4.70 -10.04
C ILE A 26 0.36 -5.24 -8.71
N GLY A 27 -0.49 -5.27 -7.68
CA GLY A 27 -0.16 -5.78 -6.36
C GLY A 27 0.21 -7.27 -6.36
N ILE A 28 -0.58 -8.11 -7.04
CA ILE A 28 -0.29 -9.54 -7.18
C ILE A 28 1.05 -9.73 -7.92
N PHE A 29 1.25 -9.04 -9.03
CA PHE A 29 2.49 -9.14 -9.80
C PHE A 29 3.71 -8.76 -8.97
N ALA A 30 3.65 -7.62 -8.26
CA ALA A 30 4.72 -7.18 -7.37
C ALA A 30 5.01 -8.18 -6.24
N CYS A 31 3.96 -8.76 -5.65
CA CYS A 31 4.11 -9.79 -4.60
C CYS A 31 4.77 -11.06 -5.14
N LEU A 32 4.42 -11.51 -6.35
CA LEU A 32 5.04 -12.68 -6.98
C LEU A 32 6.52 -12.42 -7.31
N CYS A 33 6.85 -11.25 -7.83
CA CYS A 33 8.24 -10.85 -8.06
C CYS A 33 9.05 -10.81 -6.77
N LEU A 34 8.50 -10.23 -5.70
CA LEU A 34 9.16 -10.18 -4.39
C LEU A 34 9.33 -11.58 -3.78
N MET A 35 8.34 -12.44 -3.91
CA MET A 35 8.41 -13.83 -3.47
C MET A 35 9.54 -14.58 -4.19
N LEU A 36 9.62 -14.47 -5.52
CA LEU A 36 10.69 -15.08 -6.32
C LEU A 36 12.07 -14.57 -5.89
N LEU A 37 12.21 -13.26 -5.69
CA LEU A 37 13.46 -12.65 -5.22
C LEU A 37 13.88 -13.22 -3.85
N LEU A 38 12.95 -13.32 -2.91
CA LEU A 38 13.22 -13.85 -1.57
C LEU A 38 13.57 -15.34 -1.58
N LEU A 39 12.96 -16.11 -2.47
CA LEU A 39 13.29 -17.53 -2.66
C LEU A 39 14.70 -17.70 -3.24
N ILE A 40 15.08 -16.90 -4.24
CA ILE A 40 16.44 -16.91 -4.81
C ILE A 40 17.49 -16.54 -3.73
N LEU A 41 17.16 -15.62 -2.83
CA LEU A 41 18.01 -15.21 -1.70
C LEU A 41 18.02 -16.22 -0.53
N GLY A 42 17.31 -17.35 -0.64
CA GLY A 42 17.24 -18.39 0.41
C GLY A 42 16.44 -17.99 1.65
N ARG A 43 15.62 -16.93 1.57
CA ARG A 43 14.85 -16.36 2.70
C ARG A 43 13.40 -16.90 2.72
N PHE A 44 13.26 -18.23 2.86
CA PHE A 44 11.97 -18.92 2.77
C PHE A 44 10.89 -18.43 3.76
N LEU A 45 11.27 -18.17 5.01
CA LEU A 45 10.33 -17.63 6.02
C LEU A 45 9.74 -16.29 5.61
N PHE A 46 10.55 -15.42 5.00
CA PHE A 46 10.12 -14.09 4.55
C PHE A 46 9.28 -14.15 3.27
N ALA A 47 9.42 -15.20 2.46
CA ALA A 47 8.60 -15.41 1.27
C ALA A 47 7.12 -15.71 1.57
N THR A 48 6.78 -16.05 2.82
CA THR A 48 5.38 -16.24 3.25
C THR A 48 4.59 -14.93 3.28
N VAL A 49 5.25 -13.80 3.59
CA VAL A 49 4.63 -12.48 3.67
C VAL A 49 4.06 -12.01 2.32
N PRO A 50 4.83 -11.99 1.20
CA PRO A 50 4.27 -11.62 -0.09
C PRO A 50 3.19 -12.61 -0.58
N LEU A 51 3.24 -13.88 -0.17
CA LEU A 51 2.18 -14.83 -0.50
C LEU A 51 0.84 -14.46 0.16
N ILE A 52 0.86 -14.08 1.44
CA ILE A 52 -0.33 -13.62 2.17
C ILE A 52 -0.86 -12.31 1.56
N LEU A 53 0.02 -11.37 1.22
CA LEU A 53 -0.38 -10.14 0.53
C LEU A 53 -0.98 -10.42 -0.85
N ALA A 54 -0.42 -11.34 -1.63
CA ALA A 54 -0.98 -11.73 -2.92
C ALA A 54 -2.40 -12.27 -2.79
N ALA A 55 -2.67 -13.08 -1.75
CA ALA A 55 -4.03 -13.55 -1.45
C ALA A 55 -4.98 -12.40 -1.07
N ALA A 56 -4.50 -11.40 -0.32
CA ALA A 56 -5.27 -10.20 0.01
C ALA A 56 -5.61 -9.38 -1.25
N TYR A 57 -4.67 -9.18 -2.17
CA TYR A 57 -4.96 -8.55 -3.46
C TYR A 57 -5.90 -9.39 -4.33
N ALA A 58 -5.78 -10.72 -4.31
CA ALA A 58 -6.69 -11.63 -5.03
C ALA A 58 -8.14 -11.54 -4.52
N SER A 59 -8.34 -11.20 -3.24
CA SER A 59 -9.67 -11.02 -2.66
C SER A 59 -10.46 -9.89 -3.36
N ILE A 60 -9.79 -8.89 -3.92
CA ILE A 60 -10.40 -7.79 -4.69
C ILE A 60 -11.06 -8.31 -5.97
N PHE A 61 -10.40 -9.22 -6.70
CA PHE A 61 -10.98 -9.86 -7.89
C PHE A 61 -12.23 -10.64 -7.52
N TYR A 62 -12.10 -11.47 -6.48
CA TYR A 62 -13.20 -12.30 -6.03
C TYR A 62 -14.39 -11.45 -5.55
N ALA A 63 -14.14 -10.34 -4.85
CA ALA A 63 -15.15 -9.38 -4.44
C ALA A 63 -15.85 -8.70 -5.63
N HIS A 64 -15.11 -8.38 -6.69
CA HIS A 64 -15.66 -7.80 -7.91
C HIS A 64 -16.60 -8.77 -8.63
N TYR A 65 -16.16 -10.03 -8.85
CA TYR A 65 -16.96 -11.04 -9.55
C TYR A 65 -18.16 -11.53 -8.73
N ALA A 66 -17.97 -11.78 -7.43
CA ALA A 66 -19.05 -12.18 -6.53
C ALA A 66 -19.95 -11.01 -6.12
N LYS A 67 -19.62 -9.77 -6.53
CA LYS A 67 -20.30 -8.53 -6.15
C LYS A 67 -20.49 -8.38 -4.65
N THR A 68 -19.59 -8.90 -3.82
CA THR A 68 -19.77 -8.93 -2.36
C THR A 68 -18.84 -7.93 -1.66
N PRO A 69 -19.37 -6.93 -0.94
CA PRO A 69 -18.55 -5.86 -0.37
C PRO A 69 -17.63 -6.36 0.75
N ARG A 70 -18.01 -7.44 1.44
CA ARG A 70 -17.22 -8.05 2.53
C ARG A 70 -15.88 -8.63 2.04
N LEU A 71 -15.79 -9.03 0.78
CA LEU A 71 -14.58 -9.67 0.25
C LEU A 71 -13.47 -8.67 -0.11
N TYR A 72 -13.74 -7.37 -0.01
CA TYR A 72 -12.70 -6.33 -0.04
C TYR A 72 -11.97 -6.17 1.31
N TRP A 73 -12.53 -6.68 2.41
CA TRP A 73 -11.96 -6.50 3.75
C TRP A 73 -10.56 -7.11 3.95
N PRO A 74 -10.23 -8.30 3.41
CA PRO A 74 -8.89 -8.87 3.58
C PRO A 74 -7.79 -7.92 3.07
N PHE A 75 -8.00 -7.28 1.92
CA PHE A 75 -7.12 -6.24 1.41
C PHE A 75 -7.06 -5.02 2.33
N LEU A 76 -8.22 -4.46 2.72
CA LEU A 76 -8.27 -3.25 3.54
C LEU A 76 -7.56 -3.45 4.89
N VAL A 77 -7.74 -4.60 5.52
CA VAL A 77 -7.07 -4.94 6.79
C VAL A 77 -5.57 -5.13 6.58
N ALA A 78 -5.16 -5.92 5.57
CA ALA A 78 -3.74 -6.17 5.32
C ALA A 78 -2.98 -4.89 4.95
N ASN A 79 -3.56 -4.06 4.09
CA ASN A 79 -2.99 -2.78 3.67
C ASN A 79 -2.99 -1.77 4.83
N GLY A 80 -4.06 -1.68 5.61
CA GLY A 80 -4.13 -0.82 6.79
C GLY A 80 -3.08 -1.17 7.84
N ILE A 81 -2.82 -2.47 8.07
CA ILE A 81 -1.72 -2.93 8.94
C ILE A 81 -0.37 -2.51 8.34
N ALA A 82 -0.16 -2.69 7.03
CA ALA A 82 1.08 -2.27 6.37
C ALA A 82 1.31 -0.75 6.49
N VAL A 83 0.25 0.06 6.36
CA VAL A 83 0.29 1.51 6.55
C VAL A 83 0.59 1.87 8.02
N ALA A 84 0.02 1.17 8.99
CA ALA A 84 0.30 1.41 10.41
C ALA A 84 1.78 1.11 10.74
N VAL A 85 2.29 -0.04 10.30
CA VAL A 85 3.68 -0.46 10.49
C VAL A 85 4.64 0.51 9.77
N GLY A 86 4.32 0.90 8.52
CA GLY A 86 5.11 1.86 7.76
C GLY A 86 5.18 3.24 8.42
N SER A 87 4.07 3.70 9.02
CA SER A 87 4.02 4.98 9.74
C SER A 87 4.86 4.94 11.01
N LEU A 88 4.81 3.84 11.76
CA LEU A 88 5.69 3.63 12.92
C LEU A 88 7.17 3.64 12.51
N TYR A 89 7.51 2.96 11.42
CA TYR A 89 8.89 2.92 10.92
C TYR A 89 9.38 4.32 10.51
N LEU A 90 8.56 5.10 9.80
CA LEU A 90 8.88 6.49 9.45
C LEU A 90 9.07 7.38 10.68
N LEU A 91 8.27 7.18 11.72
CA LEU A 91 8.40 7.93 12.97
C LEU A 91 9.71 7.59 13.69
N VAL A 92 10.10 6.31 13.72
CA VAL A 92 11.41 5.88 14.24
C VAL A 92 12.55 6.46 13.39
N LEU A 93 12.43 6.42 12.07
CA LEU A 93 13.43 6.98 11.16
C LEU A 93 13.60 8.49 11.41
N ALA A 94 12.50 9.24 11.53
CA ALA A 94 12.50 10.65 11.84
C ALA A 94 13.10 10.95 13.22
N ALA A 95 12.78 10.16 14.23
CA ALA A 95 13.39 10.28 15.56
C ALA A 95 14.90 10.02 15.53
N MET A 96 15.35 8.98 14.82
CA MET A 96 16.77 8.69 14.62
C MET A 96 17.50 9.83 13.92
N PHE A 97 16.85 10.47 12.94
CA PHE A 97 17.36 11.63 12.23
C PHE A 97 17.57 12.85 13.12
N LEU A 98 16.59 13.14 13.97
CA LEU A 98 16.61 14.30 14.85
C LEU A 98 17.55 14.11 16.04
N LEU A 99 17.68 12.87 16.54
CA LEU A 99 18.35 12.59 17.81
C LEU A 99 19.77 12.02 17.67
N VAL A 100 20.14 11.36 16.57
CA VAL A 100 21.39 10.57 16.52
C VAL A 100 22.22 10.76 15.24
N PRO A 101 22.73 11.99 14.98
CA PRO A 101 23.62 12.24 13.84
C PRO A 101 24.94 11.46 13.91
N HIS A 102 25.45 11.15 15.11
CA HIS A 102 26.72 10.45 15.30
C HIS A 102 26.66 8.93 15.02
N PHE A 103 25.50 8.28 15.21
CA PHE A 103 25.35 6.85 14.95
C PHE A 103 25.48 6.53 13.46
N TRP A 104 24.83 7.33 12.62
CA TRP A 104 24.92 7.20 11.16
C TRP A 104 26.34 7.43 10.66
N GLN A 105 27.04 8.40 11.23
CA GLN A 105 28.43 8.68 10.89
C GLN A 105 29.35 7.51 11.27
N ARG A 106 29.11 6.87 12.43
CA ARG A 106 29.87 5.71 12.89
C ARG A 106 29.63 4.47 12.03
N TRP A 107 28.36 4.15 11.73
CA TRP A 107 28.02 3.01 10.89
C TRP A 107 28.57 3.15 9.46
N LEU A 108 28.48 4.36 8.87
CA LEU A 108 29.08 4.60 7.57
C LEU A 108 30.60 4.45 7.60
N ASN A 109 31.28 5.04 8.58
CA ASN A 109 32.73 4.90 8.73
C ASN A 109 33.18 3.45 9.00
N GLU A 110 32.37 2.62 9.67
CA GLU A 110 32.67 1.19 9.86
C GLU A 110 32.43 0.36 8.58
N SER A 111 31.55 0.83 7.69
CA SER A 111 31.23 0.18 6.42
C SER A 111 32.09 0.62 5.23
N SER A 112 32.82 1.74 5.34
CA SER A 112 33.69 2.27 4.28
C SER A 112 35.15 2.35 4.74
N ASP A 113 36.04 1.64 4.04
CA ASP A 113 37.51 1.69 4.25
C ASP A 113 38.17 3.05 3.90
N PHE A 114 37.37 4.10 3.64
CA PHE A 114 37.85 5.38 3.15
C PHE A 114 38.07 6.39 4.28
N GLN A 115 39.31 6.50 4.75
CA GLN A 115 39.80 7.54 5.66
C GLN A 115 39.94 8.92 4.98
N HIS A 116 38.86 9.58 4.57
CA HIS A 116 38.91 11.00 4.17
C HIS A 116 38.02 11.88 5.06
N GLN A 117 38.69 12.65 5.90
CA GLN A 117 38.12 13.61 6.84
C GLN A 117 37.42 14.77 6.11
N GLU A 118 36.26 15.15 6.65
CA GLU A 118 35.52 16.43 6.47
C GLU A 118 34.38 16.54 5.43
N THR A 119 34.35 15.82 4.30
CA THR A 119 33.19 15.86 3.36
C THR A 119 32.09 14.83 3.65
N ILE A 120 32.32 13.92 4.60
CA ILE A 120 31.47 12.72 4.82
C ILE A 120 30.25 12.96 5.74
N MET A 121 30.15 14.07 6.47
CA MET A 121 29.03 14.28 7.42
C MET A 121 27.64 14.46 6.77
N GLN A 122 27.55 14.85 5.49
CA GLN A 122 26.27 15.12 4.82
C GLN A 122 25.70 13.93 4.03
N TYR A 123 26.55 13.05 3.49
CA TYR A 123 26.13 11.85 2.75
C TYR A 123 25.20 10.90 3.54
N PRO A 124 25.46 10.58 4.83
CA PRO A 124 24.59 9.72 5.63
C PRO A 124 23.17 10.27 5.72
N ARG A 125 23.05 11.58 6.00
CA ARG A 125 21.78 12.28 6.18
C ARG A 125 21.02 12.42 4.86
N LEU A 126 21.75 12.60 3.75
CA LEU A 126 21.16 12.68 2.42
C LEU A 126 20.60 11.31 1.99
N VAL A 127 21.37 10.23 2.13
CA VAL A 127 20.94 8.86 1.76
C VAL A 127 19.74 8.42 2.60
N THR A 128 19.81 8.60 3.92
CA THR A 128 18.69 8.28 4.79
C THR A 128 17.47 9.17 4.53
N GLY A 129 17.69 10.40 4.04
CA GLY A 129 16.64 11.37 3.73
C GLY A 129 15.93 10.98 2.45
N CYS A 130 16.69 10.53 1.46
CA CYS A 130 16.17 9.88 0.25
C CYS A 130 15.37 8.62 0.59
N ILE A 131 15.87 7.75 1.48
CA ILE A 131 15.13 6.56 1.94
C ILE A 131 13.81 6.97 2.61
N GLY A 132 13.85 7.96 3.50
CA GLY A 132 12.65 8.50 4.16
C GLY A 132 11.65 9.09 3.17
N ALA A 133 12.11 9.84 2.17
CA ALA A 133 11.27 10.41 1.12
C ALA A 133 10.61 9.34 0.24
N VAL A 134 11.36 8.31 -0.16
CA VAL A 134 10.83 7.17 -0.92
C VAL A 134 9.79 6.42 -0.09
N MET A 135 10.06 6.18 1.20
CA MET A 135 9.11 5.52 2.09
C MET A 135 7.84 6.34 2.34
N LEU A 136 7.95 7.67 2.47
CA LEU A 136 6.80 8.57 2.54
C LEU A 136 5.96 8.50 1.27
N PHE A 137 6.60 8.51 0.11
CA PHE A 137 5.92 8.37 -1.18
C PHE A 137 5.17 7.03 -1.29
N VAL A 138 5.83 5.93 -0.93
CA VAL A 138 5.19 4.60 -0.89
C VAL A 138 3.99 4.59 0.07
N GLN A 139 4.08 5.27 1.21
CA GLN A 139 2.96 5.38 2.14
C GLN A 139 1.78 6.15 1.59
N VAL A 140 2.03 7.27 0.93
CA VAL A 140 0.97 8.05 0.25
C VAL A 140 0.27 7.18 -0.80
N ILE A 141 1.03 6.40 -1.57
CA ILE A 141 0.47 5.45 -2.54
C ILE A 141 -0.37 4.38 -1.85
N ASN A 142 0.10 3.78 -0.75
CA ASN A 142 -0.65 2.75 -0.03
C ASN A 142 -1.97 3.29 0.54
N ILE A 143 -1.97 4.50 1.09
CA ILE A 143 -3.19 5.18 1.57
C ILE A 143 -4.13 5.46 0.39
N TRP A 144 -3.58 5.89 -0.75
CA TRP A 144 -4.38 6.12 -1.96
C TRP A 144 -5.02 4.84 -2.49
N PHE A 145 -4.27 3.73 -2.53
CA PHE A 145 -4.81 2.42 -2.89
C PHE A 145 -5.92 1.98 -1.95
N GLU A 146 -5.73 2.14 -0.64
CA GLU A 146 -6.77 1.83 0.36
C GLU A 146 -8.05 2.62 0.11
N LEU A 147 -7.91 3.93 -0.16
CA LEU A 147 -9.04 4.81 -0.44
C LEU A 147 -9.80 4.40 -1.71
N VAL A 148 -9.08 4.02 -2.78
CA VAL A 148 -9.71 3.54 -4.03
C VAL A 148 -10.49 2.26 -3.78
N VAL A 149 -9.92 1.29 -3.05
CA VAL A 149 -10.59 0.01 -2.77
C VAL A 149 -11.75 0.17 -1.78
N TYR A 150 -11.63 1.05 -0.79
CA TYR A 150 -12.72 1.40 0.13
C TYR A 150 -13.89 2.08 -0.59
N ASN A 151 -13.59 2.99 -1.53
CA ASN A 151 -14.63 3.61 -2.36
C ASN A 151 -15.31 2.58 -3.29
N ALA A 152 -14.57 1.60 -3.81
CA ALA A 152 -15.15 0.50 -4.57
C ALA A 152 -16.08 -0.37 -3.71
N SER A 153 -15.68 -0.71 -2.48
CA SER A 153 -16.47 -1.56 -1.58
C SER A 153 -17.77 -0.88 -1.13
N THR A 154 -17.70 0.40 -0.75
CA THR A 154 -18.87 1.19 -0.36
C THR A 154 -19.84 1.38 -1.51
N PHE A 155 -19.35 1.49 -2.74
CA PHE A 155 -20.21 1.55 -3.93
C PHE A 155 -20.95 0.23 -4.18
N VAL A 156 -20.25 -0.91 -4.13
CA VAL A 156 -20.88 -2.24 -4.26
C VAL A 156 -21.93 -2.46 -3.16
N GLN A 157 -21.65 -2.00 -1.94
CA GLN A 157 -22.60 -2.05 -0.83
C GLN A 157 -23.86 -1.22 -1.12
N ARG A 158 -23.72 0.01 -1.65
CA ARG A 158 -24.87 0.86 -2.03
C ARG A 158 -25.70 0.23 -3.15
N GLN A 159 -25.08 -0.42 -4.13
CA GLN A 159 -25.81 -1.13 -5.20
C GLN A 159 -26.66 -2.28 -4.65
N HIS A 160 -26.16 -3.03 -3.67
CA HIS A 160 -26.92 -4.08 -2.99
C HIS A 160 -28.15 -3.54 -2.28
N PHE A 161 -28.01 -2.44 -1.53
CA PHE A 161 -29.15 -1.84 -0.82
C PHE A 161 -30.24 -1.35 -1.77
N ILE A 162 -29.87 -0.72 -2.89
CA ILE A 162 -30.83 -0.24 -3.90
C ILE A 162 -31.56 -1.43 -4.57
N SER A 163 -30.83 -2.49 -4.92
CA SER A 163 -31.43 -3.70 -5.52
C SER A 163 -32.40 -4.40 -4.57
N GLN A 164 -32.11 -4.44 -3.26
CA GLN A 164 -32.99 -5.07 -2.27
C GLN A 164 -34.24 -4.24 -1.96
N HIS A 165 -34.13 -2.91 -1.91
CA HIS A 165 -35.29 -2.04 -1.66
C HIS A 165 -36.18 -1.84 -2.90
N GLY A 166 -35.65 -2.01 -4.10
CA GLY A 166 -36.43 -2.02 -5.35
C GLY A 166 -37.33 -3.26 -5.48
N ALA A 167 -36.93 -4.40 -4.93
CA ALA A 167 -37.69 -5.65 -4.99
C ALA A 167 -38.90 -5.70 -4.04
N HIS A 168 -38.96 -4.81 -3.04
CA HIS A 168 -40.08 -4.74 -2.10
C HIS A 168 -41.22 -3.81 -2.54
N LYS A 169 -41.15 -3.24 -3.75
CA LYS A 169 -42.17 -2.35 -4.32
C LYS A 169 -42.98 -2.97 -5.47
N VAL A 170 -42.95 -4.29 -5.62
CA VAL A 170 -43.76 -5.03 -6.61
C VAL A 170 -44.85 -5.80 -5.90
#